data_AF-A0AAU2EK90-F1
#
_entry.id   AF-A0AAU2EK90-F1
#
_cell.length_a   1.000
_cell.length_b   1.000
_cell.length_c   1.000
_cell.angle_alpha   90.00
_cell.angle_beta   90.00
_cell.angle_gamma   90.00
#
_symmetry.space_group_name_H-M   'P 1'
#
loop_
_entity.id
_entity.type
_entity.pdbx_description
1 polymer ?
#
loop_
_entity_poly.entity_id
_entity_poly.type
_entity_poly.pdbx_seq_one_letter_code
_entity_poly.pdbx_strand_id
1 'polypeptide(L)'
;MPADHVHDHSQDNARRYSIPYPSPRLPVNLAAVAALYDATIDDCKPCIEQGLEPVAADPATTACLVGWACLIVSETYGGFPDELLAHNSPQSTAFNTMAALYQRAWGSGLPDEAVHPVAVELTEAERRTACVWALGLVLAPDPYKAGLLSAEDCCPDCAGQDQDGNILIVTDNGITLIPADPA
;
A
#
# COMPACT_ATOMS: atom_id res chain seq x y z
N MET A 1 -6.52 -7.97 -32.45
CA MET A 1 -5.98 -6.60 -32.35
C MET A 1 -6.02 -6.25 -30.88
N PRO A 2 -4.91 -5.93 -30.21
CA PRO A 2 -4.97 -5.47 -28.82
C PRO A 2 -5.61 -4.09 -28.82
N ALA A 3 -6.58 -3.87 -27.94
CA ALA A 3 -7.15 -2.54 -27.73
C ALA A 3 -6.06 -1.66 -27.11
N ASP A 4 -5.66 -0.64 -27.85
CA ASP A 4 -4.80 0.44 -27.39
C ASP A 4 -5.64 1.28 -26.42
N HIS A 5 -5.57 0.96 -25.13
CA HIS A 5 -6.26 1.72 -24.09
C HIS A 5 -5.49 3.03 -23.90
N VAL A 6 -6.01 4.12 -24.44
CA VAL A 6 -5.48 5.47 -24.23
C VAL A 6 -5.84 5.90 -22.81
N HIS A 7 -4.82 6.21 -22.01
CA HIS A 7 -4.97 6.62 -20.61
C HIS A 7 -5.24 8.13 -20.58
N ASP A 8 -6.37 8.55 -19.99
CA ASP A 8 -6.71 9.96 -19.79
C ASP A 8 -6.13 10.44 -18.45
N HIS A 9 -5.12 11.30 -18.50
CA HIS A 9 -4.43 11.87 -17.34
C HIS A 9 -5.10 13.15 -16.80
N SER A 10 -6.37 13.41 -17.11
CA SER A 10 -7.04 14.68 -16.77
C SER A 10 -7.38 14.88 -15.28
N GLN A 11 -7.22 13.85 -14.42
CA GLN A 11 -7.56 13.89 -12.99
C GLN A 11 -6.38 13.58 -12.03
N ASP A 12 -5.15 13.88 -12.45
CA ASP A 12 -3.88 13.55 -11.76
C ASP A 12 -3.59 14.39 -10.48
N ASN A 13 -4.55 14.51 -9.55
CA ASN A 13 -4.31 15.13 -8.23
C ASN A 13 -3.75 14.14 -7.19
N ALA A 14 -3.57 12.87 -7.53
CA ALA A 14 -2.95 11.89 -6.65
C ALA A 14 -1.46 12.23 -6.45
N ARG A 15 -1.03 12.31 -5.18
CA ARG A 15 0.37 12.59 -4.85
C ARG A 15 1.25 11.45 -5.38
N ARG A 16 2.09 11.77 -6.37
CA ARG A 16 3.06 10.81 -6.91
C ARG A 16 4.25 10.69 -5.96
N TYR A 17 4.45 9.49 -5.42
CA TYR A 17 5.62 9.15 -4.61
C TYR A 17 6.69 8.52 -5.49
N SER A 18 7.94 8.90 -5.26
CA SER A 18 9.07 8.19 -5.85
C SER A 18 9.18 6.80 -5.22
N ILE A 19 9.31 5.78 -6.07
CA ILE A 19 9.61 4.42 -5.63
C ILE A 19 10.95 4.46 -4.89
N PRO A 20 11.06 3.87 -3.68
CA PRO A 20 12.26 3.95 -2.89
C PRO A 20 13.36 3.12 -3.56
N TYR A 21 14.60 3.52 -3.28
CA TYR A 21 15.74 2.71 -3.67
C TYR A 21 15.73 1.43 -2.83
N PRO A 22 15.60 0.23 -3.42
CA PRO A 22 15.56 -1.00 -2.65
C PRO A 22 16.94 -1.27 -2.06
N SER A 23 16.99 -2.11 -1.03
CA SER A 23 18.27 -2.62 -0.53
C SER A 23 19.03 -3.29 -1.68
N PRO A 24 20.32 -2.96 -1.87
CA PRO A 24 21.17 -3.61 -2.87
C PRO A 24 21.41 -5.10 -2.57
N ARG A 25 20.97 -5.60 -1.41
CA ARG A 25 21.15 -6.99 -0.98
C ARG A 25 19.98 -7.90 -1.34
N LEU A 26 18.85 -7.34 -1.76
CA LEU A 26 17.66 -8.09 -2.13
C LEU A 26 17.43 -8.01 -3.64
N PRO A 27 17.11 -9.13 -4.31
CA PRO A 27 16.83 -9.14 -5.74
C PRO A 27 15.40 -8.62 -6.03
N VAL A 28 15.16 -7.35 -5.76
CA VAL A 28 13.83 -6.72 -5.91
C VAL A 28 13.49 -6.47 -7.38
N ASN A 29 12.30 -6.89 -7.81
CA ASN A 29 11.75 -6.56 -9.11
C ASN A 29 11.07 -5.18 -9.09
N LEU A 30 11.87 -4.12 -9.14
CA LEU A 30 11.35 -2.74 -9.13
C LEU A 30 10.43 -2.42 -10.30
N ALA A 31 10.63 -3.05 -11.45
CA ALA A 31 9.76 -2.84 -12.62
C ALA A 31 8.34 -3.33 -12.34
N ALA A 32 8.17 -4.44 -11.61
CA ALA A 32 6.87 -4.92 -11.20
C ALA A 32 6.20 -3.99 -10.17
N VAL A 33 6.95 -3.45 -9.21
CA VAL A 33 6.44 -2.46 -8.25
C VAL A 33 6.00 -1.18 -8.97
N ALA A 34 6.80 -0.69 -9.92
CA ALA A 34 6.49 0.50 -10.72
C ALA A 34 5.23 0.31 -11.56
N ALA A 35 5.16 -0.78 -12.33
CA ALA A 35 4.00 -1.08 -13.17
C ALA A 35 2.73 -1.25 -12.34
N LEU A 36 2.82 -1.87 -11.16
CA LEU A 36 1.70 -2.00 -10.23
C LEU A 36 1.28 -0.64 -9.67
N TYR A 37 2.23 0.22 -9.29
CA TYR A 37 1.93 1.56 -8.81
C TYR A 37 1.24 2.42 -9.87
N ASP A 38 1.78 2.46 -11.10
CA ASP A 38 1.20 3.19 -12.23
C ASP A 38 -0.21 2.66 -12.54
N ALA A 39 -0.39 1.34 -12.61
CA ALA A 39 -1.71 0.72 -12.79
C ALA A 39 -2.73 1.11 -11.70
N THR A 40 -2.25 1.35 -10.47
CA THR A 40 -3.12 1.76 -9.36
C THR A 40 -3.42 3.25 -9.40
N ILE A 41 -2.50 4.10 -9.87
CA ILE A 41 -2.76 5.52 -10.18
C ILE A 41 -3.81 5.64 -11.28
N ASP A 42 -3.68 4.82 -12.33
CA ASP A 42 -4.58 4.84 -13.49
C ASP A 42 -5.94 4.16 -13.22
N ASP A 43 -6.19 3.69 -11.99
CA ASP A 43 -7.38 2.92 -11.56
C ASP A 43 -7.71 1.74 -12.52
N CYS A 44 -6.70 1.14 -13.15
CA CYS A 44 -6.88 0.02 -14.06
C CYS A 44 -7.00 -1.29 -13.29
N LYS A 45 -8.21 -1.66 -12.82
CA LYS A 45 -8.46 -2.90 -12.07
C LYS A 45 -7.83 -4.17 -12.69
N PRO A 46 -7.98 -4.45 -14.00
CA PRO A 46 -7.33 -5.61 -14.61
C PRO A 46 -5.80 -5.54 -14.55
N CYS A 47 -5.23 -4.34 -14.70
CA CYS A 47 -3.79 -4.12 -14.62
C CYS A 47 -3.27 -4.31 -13.18
N ILE A 48 -4.03 -3.82 -12.18
CA ILE A 48 -3.73 -4.01 -10.75
C ILE A 48 -3.73 -5.51 -10.42
N GLU A 49 -4.76 -6.25 -10.85
CA GLU A 49 -4.85 -7.70 -10.59
C GLU A 49 -3.70 -8.48 -11.22
N GLN A 50 -3.30 -8.12 -12.44
CA GLN A 50 -2.17 -8.72 -13.16
C GLN A 50 -0.81 -8.33 -12.55
N GLY A 51 -0.67 -7.08 -12.09
CA GLY A 51 0.55 -6.56 -11.46
C GLY A 51 0.79 -7.10 -10.05
N LEU A 52 -0.28 -7.46 -9.32
CA LEU A 52 -0.18 -8.07 -8.00
C LEU A 52 0.51 -9.44 -8.03
N GLU A 53 0.30 -10.22 -9.09
CA GLU A 53 0.85 -11.58 -9.22
C GLU A 53 2.40 -11.61 -9.16
N PRO A 54 3.13 -10.90 -10.04
CA PRO A 54 4.59 -10.92 -10.00
C PRO A 54 5.17 -10.30 -8.72
N VAL A 55 4.46 -9.37 -8.07
CA VAL A 55 4.90 -8.75 -6.81
C VAL A 55 4.69 -9.72 -5.63
N ALA A 56 3.56 -10.41 -5.58
CA ALA A 56 3.23 -11.37 -4.53
C ALA A 56 4.00 -12.70 -4.67
N ALA A 57 4.39 -13.08 -5.89
CA ALA A 57 5.19 -14.29 -6.13
C ALA A 57 6.61 -14.19 -5.56
N ASP A 58 7.16 -12.97 -5.44
CA ASP A 58 8.53 -12.73 -4.96
C ASP A 58 8.56 -12.06 -3.57
N PRO A 59 9.05 -12.76 -2.53
CA PRO A 59 9.18 -12.21 -1.18
C PRO A 59 9.98 -10.91 -1.09
N ALA A 60 11.06 -10.77 -1.87
CA ALA A 60 11.89 -9.56 -1.87
C ALA A 60 11.10 -8.36 -2.41
N THR A 61 10.39 -8.54 -3.51
CA THR A 61 9.54 -7.51 -4.12
C THR A 61 8.35 -7.15 -3.22
N THR A 62 7.71 -8.13 -2.57
CA THR A 62 6.67 -7.87 -1.55
C THR A 62 7.21 -7.05 -0.38
N ALA A 63 8.36 -7.44 0.19
CA ALA A 63 8.97 -6.73 1.31
C ALA A 63 9.35 -5.29 0.95
N CYS A 64 9.82 -5.06 -0.28
CA CYS A 64 10.09 -3.72 -0.79
C CYS A 64 8.83 -2.85 -0.83
N LEU A 65 7.73 -3.35 -1.40
CA LEU A 65 6.46 -2.61 -1.46
C LEU A 65 5.90 -2.30 -0.07
N VAL A 66 5.94 -3.27 0.85
CA VAL A 66 5.49 -3.06 2.24
C VAL A 66 6.39 -2.07 2.96
N GLY A 67 7.71 -2.18 2.79
CA GLY A 67 8.67 -1.23 3.36
C GLY A 67 8.48 0.19 2.81
N TRP A 68 8.10 0.33 1.54
CA TRP A 68 7.77 1.62 0.93
C TRP A 68 6.52 2.23 1.57
N ALA A 69 5.44 1.45 1.70
CA ALA A 69 4.23 1.90 2.39
C ALA A 69 4.54 2.34 3.82
N CYS A 70 5.35 1.56 4.54
CA CYS A 70 5.74 1.90 5.91
C CYS A 70 6.59 3.18 6.00
N LEU A 71 7.47 3.41 5.03
CA LEU A 71 8.25 4.65 4.92
C LEU A 71 7.33 5.85 4.76
N ILE A 72 6.42 5.80 3.78
CA ILE A 72 5.48 6.89 3.48
C ILE A 72 4.63 7.22 4.70
N VAL A 73 4.06 6.21 5.36
CA VAL A 73 3.24 6.39 6.56
C VAL A 73 4.07 7.02 7.68
N SER A 74 5.28 6.50 7.92
CA SER A 74 6.18 7.01 8.96
C SER A 74 6.56 8.47 8.73
N GLU A 75 6.84 8.86 7.48
CA GLU A 75 7.15 10.25 7.12
C GLU A 75 5.91 11.16 7.24
N THR A 76 4.73 10.65 6.92
CA THR A 76 3.47 11.41 6.98
C THR A 76 3.06 11.72 8.42
N TYR A 77 3.24 10.76 9.33
CA TYR A 77 2.79 10.87 10.73
C TYR A 77 3.92 11.16 11.73
N GLY A 78 5.19 11.25 11.29
CA GLY A 78 6.34 11.39 12.19
C GLY A 78 6.66 10.12 12.99
N GLY A 79 6.18 8.97 12.52
CA GLY A 79 6.22 7.67 13.17
C GLY A 79 5.14 6.76 12.57
N PHE A 80 5.18 5.46 12.89
CA PHE A 80 4.18 4.52 12.41
C PHE A 80 3.02 4.40 13.41
N PRO A 81 1.75 4.65 13.01
CA PRO A 81 0.59 4.59 13.90
C PRO A 81 0.39 3.20 14.52
N ASP A 82 0.04 3.14 15.81
CA ASP A 82 -0.15 1.88 16.54
C ASP A 82 -1.34 1.07 16.00
N GLU A 83 -2.34 1.74 15.43
CA GLU A 83 -3.52 1.13 14.82
C GLU A 83 -3.16 0.30 13.58
N LEU A 84 -2.12 0.70 12.83
CA LEU A 84 -1.59 -0.05 11.70
C LEU A 84 -0.63 -1.17 12.13
N LEU A 85 -0.29 -1.26 13.41
CA LEU A 85 0.47 -2.37 13.99
C LEU A 85 -0.43 -3.37 14.67
N ALA A 86 -1.58 -2.92 15.16
CA ALA A 86 -2.55 -3.75 15.82
C ALA A 86 -3.17 -4.75 14.84
N HIS A 87 -3.18 -6.03 15.22
CA HIS A 87 -3.77 -7.13 14.45
C HIS A 87 -5.30 -7.09 14.55
N ASN A 88 -5.90 -5.99 14.10
CA ASN A 88 -7.32 -5.71 14.26
C ASN A 88 -8.18 -6.47 13.24
N SER A 89 -7.58 -7.06 12.20
CA SER A 89 -8.27 -7.94 11.26
C SER A 89 -7.37 -9.08 10.76
N PRO A 90 -7.94 -10.25 10.43
CA PRO A 90 -7.22 -11.32 9.74
C PRO A 90 -6.63 -10.87 8.40
N GLN A 91 -7.30 -9.94 7.74
CA GLN A 91 -6.95 -9.44 6.40
C GLN A 91 -5.72 -8.52 6.42
N SER A 92 -5.49 -7.81 7.51
CA SER A 92 -4.32 -6.96 7.68
C SER A 92 -3.13 -7.70 8.30
N THR A 93 -3.34 -8.90 8.86
CA THR A 93 -2.37 -9.60 9.72
C THR A 93 -0.98 -9.77 9.08
N ALA A 94 -0.93 -10.14 7.80
CA ALA A 94 0.34 -10.26 7.07
C ALA A 94 1.08 -8.91 6.95
N PHE A 95 0.35 -7.85 6.58
CA PHE A 95 0.89 -6.49 6.53
C PHE A 95 1.32 -5.99 7.92
N ASN A 96 0.47 -6.10 8.94
CA ASN A 96 0.78 -5.65 10.30
C ASN A 96 2.05 -6.31 10.84
N THR A 97 2.24 -7.62 10.60
CA THR A 97 3.41 -8.36 11.06
C THR A 97 4.69 -7.80 10.44
N MET A 98 4.66 -7.53 9.14
CA MET A 98 5.77 -6.91 8.42
C MET A 98 6.01 -5.46 8.88
N ALA A 99 4.95 -4.66 9.05
CA ALA A 99 5.02 -3.29 9.53
C ALA A 99 5.59 -3.19 10.95
N ALA A 100 5.26 -4.12 11.85
CA ALA A 100 5.82 -4.18 13.19
C ALA A 100 7.34 -4.45 13.19
N LEU A 101 7.82 -5.30 12.28
CA LEU A 101 9.26 -5.50 12.11
C LEU A 101 9.94 -4.27 11.50
N TYR A 102 9.29 -3.65 10.51
CA TYR A 102 9.76 -2.41 9.92
C TYR A 102 9.97 -1.33 10.98
N GLN A 103 8.96 -1.10 11.84
CA GLN A 103 9.03 -0.10 12.90
C GLN A 103 10.16 -0.38 13.90
N ARG A 104 10.37 -1.65 14.27
CA ARG A 104 11.49 -2.05 15.15
C ARG A 104 12.85 -1.84 14.51
N ALA A 105 12.94 -1.99 13.20
CA ALA A 105 14.16 -1.77 12.42
C ALA A 105 14.32 -0.31 11.99
N TRP A 106 13.35 0.57 12.27
CA TRP A 106 13.40 1.97 11.91
C TRP A 106 14.63 2.65 12.53
N GLY A 107 15.37 3.39 11.71
CA GLY A 107 16.66 3.99 12.11
C GLY A 107 17.89 3.07 11.98
N SER A 108 17.74 1.78 11.65
CA SER A 108 18.87 0.88 11.34
C SER A 108 19.44 1.05 9.92
N GLY A 109 18.74 1.81 9.06
CA GLY A 109 19.15 2.13 7.69
C GLY A 109 18.79 1.10 6.61
N LEU A 110 18.26 -0.07 6.98
CA LEU A 110 17.90 -1.16 6.04
C LEU A 110 16.56 -1.84 6.43
N PRO A 111 15.43 -1.12 6.41
CA PRO A 111 14.20 -1.61 7.00
C PRO A 111 13.47 -2.64 6.11
N ASP A 112 13.70 -2.66 4.80
CA ASP A 112 13.23 -3.70 3.88
C ASP A 112 13.94 -5.05 4.08
N GLU A 113 15.22 -5.04 4.44
CA GLU A 113 15.96 -6.25 4.88
C GLU A 113 15.37 -6.86 6.15
N ALA A 114 14.83 -6.06 7.06
CA ALA A 114 14.20 -6.54 8.29
C ALA A 114 12.83 -7.19 8.03
N VAL A 115 12.12 -6.74 6.99
CA VAL A 115 10.80 -7.25 6.61
C VAL A 115 10.91 -8.52 5.75
N HIS A 116 11.94 -8.63 4.93
CA HIS A 116 12.13 -9.75 3.99
C HIS A 116 12.01 -11.15 4.61
N PRO A 117 12.61 -11.47 5.77
CA PRO A 117 12.47 -12.79 6.37
C PRO A 117 11.01 -13.19 6.65
N VAL A 118 10.15 -12.24 7.01
CA VAL A 118 8.72 -12.54 7.19
C VAL A 118 8.04 -12.78 5.85
N ALA A 119 8.35 -11.98 4.83
CA ALA A 119 7.79 -12.18 3.49
C ALA A 119 8.11 -13.57 2.92
N VAL A 120 9.26 -14.15 3.26
CA VAL A 120 9.66 -15.51 2.85
C VAL A 120 8.77 -16.59 3.47
N GLU A 121 8.40 -16.43 4.76
CA GLU A 121 7.59 -17.41 5.49
C GLU A 121 6.09 -17.34 5.16
N LEU A 122 5.62 -16.20 4.65
CA LEU A 122 4.24 -16.04 4.21
C LEU A 122 3.94 -16.90 2.98
N THR A 123 2.70 -17.34 2.86
CA THR A 123 2.18 -17.88 1.60
C THR A 123 2.03 -16.76 0.56
N GLU A 124 1.96 -17.13 -0.71
CA GLU A 124 1.73 -16.17 -1.80
C GLU A 124 0.41 -15.40 -1.63
N ALA A 125 -0.65 -16.06 -1.13
CA ALA A 125 -1.94 -15.41 -0.86
C ALA A 125 -1.82 -14.36 0.26
N GLU A 126 -1.06 -14.65 1.32
CA GLU A 126 -0.80 -13.69 2.40
C GLU A 126 0.06 -12.51 1.90
N ARG A 127 1.07 -12.78 1.07
CA ARG A 127 1.87 -11.72 0.42
C ARG A 127 1.01 -10.85 -0.48
N ARG A 128 0.12 -11.44 -1.29
CA ARG A 128 -0.83 -10.71 -2.13
C ARG A 128 -1.71 -9.78 -1.29
N THR A 129 -2.23 -10.28 -0.18
CA THR A 129 -3.05 -9.49 0.75
C THR A 129 -2.26 -8.32 1.33
N ALA A 130 -1.00 -8.56 1.74
CA ALA A 130 -0.13 -7.50 2.22
C ALA A 130 0.21 -6.45 1.15
N CYS A 131 0.39 -6.87 -0.12
CA CYS A 131 0.62 -5.95 -1.23
C CYS A 131 -0.58 -5.03 -1.47
N VAL A 132 -1.80 -5.55 -1.37
CA VAL A 132 -3.03 -4.75 -1.48
C VAL A 132 -3.10 -3.69 -0.38
N TRP A 133 -2.82 -4.06 0.87
CA TRP A 133 -2.76 -3.11 1.99
C TRP A 133 -1.67 -2.06 1.80
N ALA A 134 -0.47 -2.48 1.38
CA ALA A 134 0.64 -1.58 1.11
C ALA A 134 0.29 -0.57 0.01
N LEU A 135 -0.34 -0.99 -1.09
CA LEU A 135 -0.78 -0.10 -2.16
C LEU A 135 -1.80 0.94 -1.68
N GLY A 136 -2.76 0.53 -0.85
CA GLY A 136 -3.73 1.45 -0.25
C GLY A 136 -3.05 2.59 0.50
N LEU A 137 -2.02 2.27 1.29
CA LEU A 137 -1.22 3.24 2.05
C LEU A 137 -0.26 4.07 1.19
N VAL A 138 0.24 3.54 0.07
CA VAL A 138 1.08 4.33 -0.86
C VAL A 138 0.24 5.40 -1.57
N LEU A 139 -1.01 5.09 -1.92
CA LEU A 139 -1.90 6.03 -2.61
C LEU A 139 -2.59 7.02 -1.67
N ALA A 140 -3.03 6.53 -0.51
CA ALA A 140 -3.65 7.31 0.54
C ALA A 140 -2.89 7.05 1.84
N PRO A 141 -1.82 7.83 2.12
CA PRO A 141 -0.98 7.60 3.30
C PRO A 141 -1.73 7.81 4.61
N ASP A 142 -2.85 8.52 4.56
CA ASP A 142 -3.80 8.60 5.66
C ASP A 142 -4.68 7.34 5.68
N PRO A 143 -4.48 6.42 6.66
CA PRO A 143 -5.17 5.14 6.69
C PRO A 143 -6.69 5.29 6.91
N TYR A 144 -7.15 6.44 7.42
CA TYR A 144 -8.57 6.74 7.58
C TYR A 144 -9.19 7.17 6.25
N LYS A 145 -8.45 7.94 5.42
CA LYS A 145 -8.86 8.28 4.05
C LYS A 145 -8.73 7.10 3.09
N ALA A 146 -7.77 6.22 3.35
CA ALA A 146 -7.58 4.97 2.63
C ALA A 146 -8.61 3.90 2.99
N GLY A 147 -9.59 4.21 3.86
CA GLY A 147 -10.63 3.28 4.32
C GLY A 147 -10.10 2.01 4.96
N LEU A 148 -8.84 2.04 5.44
CA LEU A 148 -8.15 0.93 6.08
C LEU A 148 -8.44 0.87 7.59
N LEU A 149 -8.84 1.99 8.17
CA LEU A 149 -9.28 2.12 9.56
C LEU A 149 -10.65 2.85 9.59
N SER A 150 -11.52 2.46 10.53
CA SER A 150 -12.82 3.13 10.69
C SER A 150 -12.63 4.54 11.26
N ALA A 151 -13.32 5.53 10.68
CA ALA A 151 -13.32 6.90 11.16
C ALA A 151 -13.95 7.07 12.56
N GLU A 152 -14.63 6.04 13.07
CA GLU A 152 -15.28 6.02 14.39
C GLU A 152 -14.29 6.15 15.56
N ASP A 153 -13.00 5.92 15.31
CA ASP A 153 -11.92 6.05 16.30
C ASP A 153 -11.13 7.37 16.20
N CYS A 154 -11.48 8.26 15.27
CA CYS A 154 -10.84 9.57 15.17
C CYS A 154 -11.56 10.65 15.98
N CYS A 155 -10.77 11.55 16.59
CA CYS A 155 -11.26 12.78 17.18
C CYS A 155 -12.15 13.51 16.14
N PRO A 156 -13.38 13.92 16.47
CA PRO A 156 -14.33 14.51 15.52
C PRO A 156 -13.84 15.80 14.84
N ASP A 157 -12.77 16.41 15.37
CA ASP A 157 -12.14 17.62 14.82
C ASP A 157 -10.98 17.34 13.84
N CYS A 158 -10.58 16.09 13.62
CA CYS A 158 -9.44 15.71 12.78
C CYS A 158 -9.81 15.24 11.37
N ALA A 159 -11.11 15.22 11.03
CA ALA A 159 -11.60 14.91 9.69
C ALA A 159 -11.24 16.03 8.69
N GLY A 160 -9.96 16.12 8.31
CA GLY A 160 -9.55 16.91 7.17
C GLY A 160 -10.02 16.20 5.91
N GLN A 161 -11.15 16.62 5.33
CA GLN A 161 -11.54 16.20 3.99
C GLN A 161 -10.37 16.47 3.02
N ASP A 162 -10.04 15.49 2.16
CA ASP A 162 -9.38 15.88 0.92
C ASP A 162 -10.39 16.63 0.03
N GLN A 163 -9.92 17.32 -1.00
CA GLN A 163 -10.77 18.27 -1.73
C GLN A 163 -11.77 17.58 -2.67
N ASP A 164 -11.70 16.24 -2.82
CA ASP A 164 -12.52 15.45 -3.74
C ASP A 164 -13.34 14.32 -3.06
N GLY A 165 -13.07 13.98 -1.79
CA GLY A 165 -13.90 13.09 -0.95
C GLY A 165 -13.84 11.60 -1.26
N ASN A 166 -13.01 11.13 -2.19
CA ASN A 166 -13.00 9.72 -2.60
C ASN A 166 -12.36 8.83 -1.52
N ILE A 167 -13.05 7.75 -1.15
CA ILE A 167 -12.57 6.78 -0.16
C ILE A 167 -12.13 5.51 -0.90
N LEU A 168 -10.86 5.15 -0.75
CA LEU A 168 -10.39 3.82 -1.13
C LEU A 168 -10.90 2.84 -0.06
N ILE A 169 -11.58 1.76 -0.43
CA ILE A 169 -11.97 0.71 0.52
C ILE A 169 -11.31 -0.58 0.08
N VAL A 170 -10.45 -1.12 0.95
CA VAL A 170 -9.90 -2.46 0.78
C VAL A 170 -10.89 -3.44 1.40
N THR A 171 -11.46 -4.32 0.58
CA THR A 171 -12.41 -5.37 1.03
C THR A 171 -11.89 -6.76 0.68
N ASP A 172 -12.56 -7.78 1.22
CA ASP A 172 -12.37 -9.21 0.97
C ASP A 172 -12.37 -9.57 -0.54
N ASN A 173 -12.98 -8.73 -1.39
CA ASN A 173 -13.13 -8.94 -2.83
C ASN A 173 -12.23 -8.03 -3.69
N GLY A 174 -11.31 -7.29 -3.07
CA GLY A 174 -10.37 -6.39 -3.75
C GLY A 174 -10.52 -4.91 -3.37
N ILE A 175 -9.83 -4.06 -4.12
CA ILE A 175 -9.80 -2.61 -3.93
C ILE A 175 -11.04 -2.00 -4.60
N THR A 176 -11.83 -1.27 -3.83
CA THR A 176 -12.99 -0.53 -4.32
C THR A 176 -12.83 0.95 -4.00
N LEU A 177 -12.67 1.78 -5.03
CA LEU A 177 -12.83 3.23 -4.91
C LEU A 177 -14.31 3.56 -4.84
N ILE A 178 -14.74 4.20 -3.75
CA ILE A 178 -16.08 4.77 -3.62
C ILE A 178 -15.95 6.29 -3.80
N PRO A 179 -16.62 6.87 -4.82
CA PRO A 179 -16.69 8.31 -4.93
C PRO A 179 -17.50 8.88 -3.76
N ALA A 180 -17.05 9.96 -3.12
CA ALA A 180 -17.92 10.68 -2.20
C ALA A 180 -19.10 11.23 -3.00
N ASP A 181 -20.31 10.81 -2.62
CA ASP A 181 -21.54 11.35 -3.20
C ASP A 181 -21.59 12.86 -2.85
N PRO A 182 -21.67 13.77 -3.85
CA PRO A 182 -21.81 15.19 -3.56
C PRO A 182 -23.24 15.44 -3.08
N ALA A 183 -23.42 15.60 -1.76
CA ALA A 183 -24.66 16.06 -1.16
C ALA A 183 -24.95 17.54 -1.49
#